data_AF-X1N2M7-F1
#
_entry.id   AF-X1N2M7-F1
#
_cell.length_a   1.000
_cell.length_b   1.000
_cell.length_c   1.000
_cell.angle_alpha   90.00
_cell.angle_beta   90.00
_cell.angle_gamma   90.00
#
_symmetry.space_group_name_H-M   'P 1'
#
loop_
_entity.id
_entity.type
_entity.pdbx_description
1 polymer ?
#
loop_
_entity_poly.entity_id
_entity_poly.type
_entity_poly.pdbx_seq_one_letter_code
_entity_poly.pdbx_strand_id
1 'polypeptide(L)'
;MEGYRCPGQSHRNLKAELHQCPACGYQVEIIAKYRKMHLFNVTLPDGSSWRESELITAGNEVVKVATSKAIFGFSICYDLRFPELYRKLAKGGAQIVFIPSAFTLETGKDHWETLVRARSIENQFYVIAPNQIGRDSQGRRYWGKSMIVDTWGTVLAKAPEKECVV
;
A
#
# COMPACT_ATOMS: atom_id res chain seq x y z
N MET A 1 22.99 -13.01 18.97
CA MET A 1 21.97 -14.08 19.12
C MET A 1 21.37 -14.32 17.75
N GLU A 2 21.92 -15.30 17.04
CA GLU A 2 21.46 -15.70 15.71
C GLU A 2 20.08 -16.36 15.82
N GLY A 3 19.09 -15.78 15.14
CA GLY A 3 17.74 -16.32 15.08
C GLY A 3 17.72 -17.63 14.29
N TYR A 4 17.21 -18.68 14.92
CA TYR A 4 16.92 -19.97 14.31
C TYR A 4 16.10 -19.80 13.01
N ARG A 5 16.63 -20.27 11.89
CA ARG A 5 15.88 -20.40 10.62
C ARG A 5 15.23 -21.78 10.58
N CYS A 6 13.91 -21.83 10.46
CA CYS A 6 13.20 -23.07 10.16
C CYS A 6 13.41 -23.42 8.67
N PRO A 7 13.98 -24.57 8.30
CA PRO A 7 14.15 -24.94 6.90
C PRO A 7 12.78 -25.30 6.28
N GLY A 8 12.40 -24.67 5.17
CA GLY A 8 11.28 -25.12 4.34
C GLY A 8 10.14 -24.12 4.07
N GLN A 9 10.14 -22.92 4.66
CA GLN A 9 9.19 -21.87 4.26
C GLN A 9 9.79 -21.00 3.15
N SER A 10 9.33 -21.19 1.91
CA SER A 10 9.62 -20.23 0.85
C SER A 10 8.95 -18.90 1.20
N HIS A 11 9.76 -17.86 1.45
CA HIS A 11 9.23 -16.53 1.73
C HIS A 11 8.31 -16.10 0.58
N ARG A 12 7.08 -15.69 0.90
CA ARG A 12 6.15 -15.16 -0.09
C ARG A 12 6.58 -13.75 -0.47
N ASN A 13 6.31 -13.36 -1.71
CA ASN A 13 6.56 -11.99 -2.15
C ASN A 13 5.23 -11.22 -2.14
N LEU A 14 5.13 -10.18 -1.32
CA LEU A 14 4.02 -9.23 -1.41
C LEU A 14 4.30 -8.27 -2.56
N LYS A 15 3.39 -8.25 -3.55
CA LYS A 15 3.58 -7.52 -4.80
C LYS A 15 2.33 -6.70 -5.14
N ALA A 16 2.55 -5.51 -5.69
CA ALA A 16 1.54 -4.81 -6.49
C ALA A 16 1.95 -4.93 -7.96
N GLU A 17 1.04 -5.39 -8.81
CA GLU A 17 1.25 -5.57 -10.24
C GLU A 17 0.24 -4.70 -11.00
N LEU A 18 0.73 -3.95 -12.00
CA LEU A 18 -0.14 -3.20 -12.90
C LEU A 18 -0.23 -3.93 -14.24
N HIS A 19 -1.47 -4.09 -14.70
CA HIS A 19 -1.84 -4.81 -15.91
C HIS A 19 -2.39 -3.85 -16.96
N GLN A 20 -1.89 -3.92 -18.19
CA GLN A 20 -2.40 -3.11 -19.31
C GLN A 20 -3.09 -4.00 -20.36
N CYS A 21 -4.26 -3.56 -20.85
CA CYS A 21 -5.00 -4.19 -21.93
C CYS A 21 -5.03 -3.25 -23.14
N PRO A 22 -4.35 -3.55 -24.27
CA PRO A 22 -4.20 -2.62 -25.40
C PRO A 22 -5.42 -2.42 -26.32
N ALA A 23 -6.65 -2.67 -25.85
CA ALA A 23 -7.90 -2.74 -26.63
C ALA A 23 -8.16 -4.12 -27.28
N CYS A 24 -9.36 -4.66 -26.99
CA CYS A 24 -10.08 -5.69 -27.74
C CYS A 24 -9.43 -7.07 -28.07
N GLY A 25 -8.47 -7.60 -27.30
CA GLY A 25 -7.94 -8.96 -27.53
C GLY A 25 -6.96 -9.51 -26.50
N TYR A 26 -7.41 -9.64 -25.24
CA TYR A 26 -6.90 -10.50 -24.13
C TYR A 26 -5.40 -10.86 -24.00
N GLN A 27 -4.45 -9.97 -24.31
CA GLN A 27 -3.10 -10.08 -23.74
C GLN A 27 -2.90 -9.03 -22.67
N VAL A 28 -2.88 -9.50 -21.43
CA VAL A 28 -2.58 -8.72 -20.24
C VAL A 28 -1.09 -8.86 -19.96
N GLU A 29 -0.35 -7.76 -20.08
CA GLU A 29 1.06 -7.70 -19.70
C GLU A 29 1.23 -7.03 -18.34
N ILE A 30 2.16 -7.54 -17.53
CA ILE A 30 2.58 -6.91 -16.28
C ILE A 30 3.58 -5.80 -16.63
N ILE A 31 3.16 -4.54 -16.49
CA ILE A 31 3.98 -3.38 -16.83
C ILE A 31 4.73 -2.77 -15.63
N ALA A 32 4.40 -3.21 -14.41
CA ALA A 32 5.09 -2.81 -13.19
C ALA A 32 4.93 -3.87 -12.10
N LYS A 33 5.94 -3.99 -11.25
CA LYS A 33 5.94 -4.91 -10.10
C LYS A 33 6.66 -4.29 -8.92
N TYR A 34 5.91 -3.91 -7.90
CA TYR A 34 6.45 -3.33 -6.68
C TYR A 34 6.49 -4.36 -5.56
N ARG A 35 7.61 -4.48 -4.85
CA ARG A 35 7.75 -5.30 -3.64
C ARG A 35 7.81 -4.39 -2.43
N LYS A 36 6.95 -4.65 -1.43
CA LYS A 36 6.85 -3.86 -0.19
C LYS A 36 8.23 -3.66 0.44
N MET A 37 8.63 -2.42 0.65
CA MET A 37 9.97 -2.09 1.15
C MET A 37 10.02 -2.12 2.67
N HIS A 38 8.96 -1.64 3.33
CA HIS A 38 8.91 -1.56 4.79
C HIS A 38 7.93 -2.59 5.34
N LEU A 39 8.45 -3.67 5.92
CA LEU A 39 7.63 -4.75 6.48
C LEU A 39 7.03 -4.35 7.83
N PHE A 40 5.81 -4.80 8.08
CA PHE A 40 5.05 -4.54 9.30
C PHE A 40 5.52 -5.45 10.44
N ASN A 41 6.56 -4.97 11.11
CA ASN A 41 7.14 -5.60 12.31
C ASN A 41 6.85 -4.72 13.52
N VAL A 42 5.67 -4.87 14.13
CA VAL A 42 5.23 -4.01 15.25
C VAL A 42 4.62 -4.81 16.37
N THR A 43 4.72 -4.27 17.58
CA THR A 43 3.90 -4.68 18.73
C THR A 43 2.85 -3.60 18.95
N LEU A 44 1.57 -3.98 18.90
CA LEU A 44 0.45 -3.07 19.15
C LEU A 44 0.29 -2.82 20.67
N PRO A 45 -0.42 -1.75 21.07
CA PRO A 45 -0.61 -1.42 22.49
C PRO A 45 -1.31 -2.52 23.31
N ASP A 46 -2.11 -3.37 22.66
CA ASP A 46 -2.76 -4.53 23.28
C ASP A 46 -1.83 -5.73 23.51
N GLY A 47 -0.54 -5.59 23.18
CA GLY A 47 0.48 -6.62 23.28
C GLY A 47 0.54 -7.57 22.08
N SER A 48 -0.38 -7.47 21.12
CA SER A 48 -0.34 -8.31 19.92
C SER A 48 0.84 -7.91 19.03
N SER A 49 1.60 -8.90 18.55
CA SER A 49 2.79 -8.69 17.72
C SER A 49 2.53 -9.13 16.29
N TRP A 50 2.92 -8.28 15.34
CA TRP A 50 2.95 -8.56 13.91
C TRP A 50 4.39 -8.67 13.45
N ARG A 51 4.73 -9.80 12.81
CA ARG A 51 6.08 -10.08 12.30
C ARG A 51 5.99 -10.46 10.82
N GLU A 52 5.66 -9.49 9.97
CA GLU A 52 5.54 -9.73 8.53
C GLU A 52 6.84 -10.25 7.90
N SER A 53 8.01 -9.90 8.47
CA SER A 53 9.30 -10.40 7.97
C SER A 53 9.54 -11.90 8.15
N GLU A 54 8.76 -12.58 8.98
CA GLU A 54 8.84 -14.05 9.07
C GLU A 54 8.26 -14.71 7.81
N LEU A 55 7.31 -14.04 7.14
CA LEU A 55 6.58 -14.57 6.00
C LEU A 55 7.02 -13.98 4.66
N ILE A 56 7.55 -12.76 4.65
CA ILE A 56 7.75 -11.94 3.44
C ILE A 56 9.16 -11.36 3.41
N THR A 57 9.77 -11.33 2.23
CA THR A 57 11.05 -10.64 2.00
C THR A 57 10.82 -9.24 1.43
N ALA A 58 11.41 -8.24 2.08
CA ALA A 58 11.33 -6.84 1.68
C ALA A 58 11.89 -6.61 0.26
N GLY A 59 11.29 -5.67 -0.47
CA GLY A 59 11.88 -5.05 -1.65
C GLY A 59 12.86 -3.94 -1.28
N ASN A 60 13.61 -3.47 -2.27
CA ASN A 60 14.60 -2.41 -2.12
C ASN A 60 14.51 -1.34 -3.23
N GLU A 61 13.49 -1.40 -4.08
CA GLU A 61 13.34 -0.54 -5.26
C GLU A 61 12.11 0.36 -5.16
N VAL A 62 12.27 1.62 -5.54
CA VAL A 62 11.16 2.56 -5.75
C VAL A 62 10.64 2.35 -7.17
N VAL A 63 9.40 1.86 -7.29
CA VAL A 63 8.81 1.51 -8.58
C VAL A 63 7.82 2.58 -9.03
N LYS A 64 7.96 2.99 -10.29
CA LYS A 64 7.02 3.84 -11.00
C LYS A 64 6.93 3.40 -12.46
N VAL A 65 5.81 3.69 -13.11
CA VAL A 65 5.58 3.37 -14.53
C VAL A 65 4.95 4.55 -15.24
N ALA A 66 5.52 4.93 -16.38
CA ALA A 66 4.95 5.96 -17.24
C ALA A 66 3.95 5.31 -18.21
N THR A 67 2.79 5.93 -18.35
CA THR A 67 1.78 5.57 -19.35
C THR A 67 1.49 6.78 -20.24
N SER A 68 0.66 6.61 -21.27
CA SER A 68 0.18 7.74 -22.09
C SER A 68 -0.67 8.76 -21.33
N LYS A 69 -1.15 8.42 -20.12
CA LYS A 69 -2.02 9.28 -19.31
C LYS A 69 -1.30 9.93 -18.13
N ALA A 70 -0.44 9.18 -17.45
CA ALA A 70 0.24 9.63 -16.24
C ALA A 70 1.39 8.71 -15.85
N ILE A 71 2.24 9.20 -14.95
CA ILE A 71 3.23 8.40 -14.23
C ILE A 71 2.63 7.89 -12.92
N PHE A 72 2.58 6.57 -12.78
CA PHE A 72 2.03 5.90 -11.60
C PHE A 72 3.14 5.44 -10.66
N GLY A 73 2.99 5.72 -9.37
CA GLY A 73 3.86 5.26 -8.30
C GLY A 73 3.18 4.20 -7.43
N PHE A 74 3.98 3.35 -6.79
CA PHE A 74 3.47 2.24 -5.98
C PHE A 74 4.11 2.21 -4.58
N SER A 75 3.29 1.86 -3.60
CA SER A 75 3.67 1.60 -2.22
C SER A 75 2.67 0.61 -1.62
N ILE A 76 2.97 -0.05 -0.51
CA ILE A 76 2.04 -1.00 0.13
C ILE A 76 1.94 -0.74 1.63
N CYS A 77 0.73 -0.46 2.10
CA CYS A 77 0.35 -0.42 3.51
C CYS A 77 1.35 0.34 4.40
N TYR A 78 2.22 -0.38 5.11
CA TYR A 78 3.15 0.17 6.09
C TYR A 78 4.19 1.13 5.50
N ASP A 79 4.46 1.04 4.20
CA ASP A 79 5.24 2.03 3.46
C ASP A 79 4.70 3.46 3.66
N LEU A 80 3.40 3.62 3.91
CA LEU A 80 2.73 4.89 4.21
C LEU A 80 3.38 5.68 5.37
N ARG A 81 4.07 5.01 6.29
CA ARG A 81 4.75 5.67 7.42
C ARG A 81 6.11 6.28 7.06
N PHE A 82 6.67 5.99 5.88
CA PHE A 82 8.02 6.37 5.48
C PHE A 82 7.97 7.44 4.38
N PRO A 83 8.02 8.74 4.73
CA PRO A 83 7.87 9.83 3.76
C PRO A 83 8.93 9.80 2.66
N GLU A 84 10.13 9.28 2.93
CA GLU A 84 11.26 9.22 2.00
C GLU A 84 10.92 8.47 0.71
N LEU A 85 10.09 7.42 0.80
CA LEU A 85 9.62 6.69 -0.38
C LEU A 85 8.80 7.61 -1.30
N TYR A 86 7.85 8.34 -0.73
CA TYR A 86 6.97 9.23 -1.48
C TYR A 86 7.71 10.43 -2.05
N ARG A 87 8.72 10.93 -1.34
CA ARG A 87 9.64 11.96 -1.87
C ARG A 87 10.40 11.48 -3.09
N LYS A 88 10.86 10.22 -3.10
CA LYS A 88 11.51 9.62 -4.27
C LYS A 88 10.53 9.42 -5.43
N LEU A 89 9.27 9.04 -5.16
CA LEU A 89 8.22 8.94 -6.18
C LEU A 89 7.94 10.32 -6.80
N ALA A 90 7.79 11.36 -5.98
CA ALA A 90 7.53 12.73 -6.43
C ALA A 90 8.69 13.29 -7.29
N LYS A 91 9.94 13.13 -6.82
CA LYS A 91 11.13 13.48 -7.62
C LYS A 91 11.21 12.70 -8.93
N GLY A 92 10.64 11.49 -8.96
CA GLY A 92 10.49 10.68 -10.15
C GLY A 92 9.33 11.07 -11.07
N GLY A 93 8.60 12.15 -10.78
CA GLY A 93 7.50 12.64 -11.60
C GLY A 93 6.18 11.89 -11.41
N ALA A 94 6.02 11.08 -10.36
CA ALA A 94 4.76 10.39 -10.11
C ALA A 94 3.59 11.39 -9.94
N GLN A 95 2.50 11.15 -10.67
CA GLN A 95 1.29 12.00 -10.67
C GLN A 95 0.14 11.33 -9.90
N ILE A 96 0.12 10.00 -9.84
CA ILE A 96 -0.83 9.21 -9.07
C ILE A 96 -0.07 8.12 -8.33
N VAL A 97 -0.33 7.96 -7.03
CA VAL A 97 0.29 6.92 -6.20
C VAL A 97 -0.77 5.97 -5.66
N PHE A 98 -0.55 4.67 -5.88
CA PHE A 98 -1.38 3.61 -5.34
C PHE A 98 -0.82 3.11 -4.00
N ILE A 99 -1.71 2.95 -3.01
CA ILE A 99 -1.37 2.49 -1.65
C ILE A 99 -2.31 1.35 -1.22
N PRO A 100 -2.33 0.20 -1.92
CA PRO A 100 -3.05 -0.97 -1.46
C PRO A 100 -2.64 -1.38 -0.06
N SER A 101 -3.64 -1.59 0.79
CA SER A 101 -3.46 -1.65 2.23
C SER A 101 -4.36 -2.66 2.92
N ALA A 102 -3.92 -3.09 4.10
CA ALA A 102 -4.71 -3.84 5.07
C ALA A 102 -4.41 -3.28 6.47
N PHE A 103 -4.77 -2.01 6.68
CA PHE A 103 -4.53 -1.33 7.96
C PHE A 103 -5.37 -1.98 9.06
N THR A 104 -4.75 -2.24 10.22
CA THR A 104 -5.48 -2.73 11.39
C THR A 104 -6.45 -1.67 11.88
N LEU A 105 -7.55 -2.10 12.52
CA LEU A 105 -8.54 -1.19 13.09
C LEU A 105 -7.92 -0.11 13.99
N GLU A 106 -7.09 -0.53 14.95
CA GLU A 106 -6.47 0.37 15.93
C GLU A 106 -5.58 1.43 15.26
N THR A 107 -4.68 1.00 14.38
CA THR A 107 -3.78 1.95 13.72
C THR A 107 -4.48 2.78 12.66
N GLY A 108 -5.51 2.25 12.01
CA GLY A 108 -6.26 2.91 10.96
C GLY A 108 -7.13 4.03 11.49
N LYS A 109 -7.79 3.82 12.64
CA LYS A 109 -8.60 4.82 13.33
C LYS A 109 -7.87 6.16 13.50
N ASP A 110 -6.60 6.09 13.91
CA ASP A 110 -5.84 7.29 14.28
C ASP A 110 -4.93 7.82 13.17
N HIS A 111 -4.43 6.94 12.28
CA HIS A 111 -3.37 7.33 11.34
C HIS A 111 -3.78 7.30 9.86
N TRP A 112 -4.77 6.50 9.47
CA TRP A 112 -5.00 6.19 8.05
C TRP A 112 -5.22 7.45 7.21
N GLU A 113 -6.27 8.21 7.52
CA GLU A 113 -6.64 9.39 6.74
C GLU A 113 -5.56 10.47 6.80
N THR A 114 -5.02 10.74 7.99
CA THR A 114 -3.97 11.72 8.21
C THR A 114 -2.75 11.43 7.34
N LEU A 115 -2.27 10.18 7.35
CA LEU A 115 -1.08 9.82 6.57
C LEU A 115 -1.36 9.82 5.06
N VAL A 116 -2.49 9.27 4.61
CA VAL A 116 -2.86 9.27 3.18
C VAL A 116 -2.92 10.70 2.64
N ARG A 117 -3.60 11.59 3.35
CA ARG A 117 -3.70 13.01 2.96
C ARG A 117 -2.34 13.71 3.02
N ALA A 118 -1.54 13.44 4.06
CA ALA A 118 -0.20 14.01 4.17
C ALA A 118 0.67 13.64 2.95
N ARG A 119 0.67 12.38 2.50
CA ARG A 119 1.45 11.96 1.31
C ARG A 119 1.04 12.70 0.06
N SER A 120 -0.26 12.96 -0.11
CA SER A 120 -0.76 13.72 -1.24
C SER A 120 -0.36 15.19 -1.18
N ILE A 121 -0.67 15.87 -0.07
CA ILE A 121 -0.38 17.32 0.12
C ILE A 121 1.11 17.58 -0.04
N GLU A 122 1.93 16.79 0.63
CA GLU A 122 3.34 17.10 0.76
C GLU A 122 4.08 16.92 -0.57
N ASN A 123 3.58 16.03 -1.45
CA ASN A 123 4.25 15.63 -2.70
C ASN A 123 3.51 16.02 -3.98
N GLN A 124 2.30 16.59 -3.88
CA GLN A 124 1.52 17.11 -5.00
C GLN A 124 1.15 16.05 -6.05
N PHE A 125 0.75 14.85 -5.62
CA PHE A 125 0.16 13.81 -6.47
C PHE A 125 -1.21 13.36 -5.95
N TYR A 126 -2.02 12.77 -6.83
CA TYR A 126 -3.23 12.05 -6.41
C TYR A 126 -2.84 10.78 -5.65
N VAL A 127 -3.64 10.41 -4.66
CA VAL A 127 -3.48 9.13 -3.95
C VAL A 127 -4.73 8.28 -4.12
N ILE A 128 -4.53 7.04 -4.53
CA ILE A 128 -5.57 6.00 -4.59
C ILE A 128 -5.20 4.94 -3.56
N ALA A 129 -5.92 4.91 -2.45
CA ALA A 129 -5.60 4.10 -1.28
C ALA A 129 -6.71 3.06 -1.02
N PRO A 130 -6.74 1.94 -1.75
CA PRO A 130 -7.65 0.85 -1.45
C PRO A 130 -7.19 0.14 -0.17
N ASN A 131 -8.13 -0.18 0.71
CA ASN A 131 -7.84 -0.76 2.01
C ASN A 131 -8.83 -1.89 2.36
N GLN A 132 -8.31 -2.97 2.94
CA GLN A 132 -9.11 -4.11 3.38
C GLN A 132 -10.09 -3.72 4.49
N ILE A 133 -11.30 -4.27 4.45
CA ILE A 133 -12.33 -4.12 5.48
C ILE A 133 -12.80 -5.48 5.98
N GLY A 134 -13.35 -5.53 7.20
CA GLY A 134 -13.93 -6.73 7.78
C GLY A 134 -12.95 -7.46 8.71
N ARG A 135 -13.07 -8.78 8.76
CA ARG A 135 -12.26 -9.66 9.60
C ARG A 135 -11.62 -10.76 8.76
N ASP A 136 -10.42 -11.18 9.11
CA ASP A 136 -9.85 -12.41 8.57
C ASP A 136 -10.22 -13.65 9.40
N SER A 137 -9.72 -14.81 8.97
CA SER A 137 -9.93 -16.10 9.63
C SER A 137 -9.37 -16.19 11.05
N GLN A 138 -8.46 -15.27 11.43
CA GLN A 138 -7.91 -15.16 12.78
C GLN A 138 -8.66 -14.13 13.64
N GLY A 139 -9.77 -13.58 13.12
CA GLY A 139 -10.60 -12.58 13.80
C GLY A 139 -10.03 -11.16 13.79
N ARG A 140 -8.92 -10.92 13.07
CA ARG A 140 -8.23 -9.63 13.03
C ARG A 140 -9.05 -8.64 12.21
N ARG A 141 -9.27 -7.44 12.74
CA ARG A 141 -10.14 -6.42 12.15
C ARG A 141 -9.34 -5.43 11.32
N TYR A 142 -9.84 -5.12 10.12
CA TYR A 142 -9.25 -4.14 9.23
C TYR A 142 -10.10 -2.86 9.17
N TRP A 143 -9.40 -1.73 8.99
CA TRP A 143 -9.97 -0.39 9.06
C TRP A 143 -10.95 -0.08 7.92
N GLY A 144 -10.70 -0.61 6.71
CA GLY A 144 -11.43 -0.20 5.51
C GLY A 144 -11.20 1.27 5.18
N LYS A 145 -12.27 2.01 4.90
CA LYS A 145 -12.20 3.44 4.54
C LYS A 145 -11.22 3.71 3.39
N SER A 146 -11.23 2.85 2.37
CA SER A 146 -10.56 3.11 1.08
C SER A 146 -10.89 4.52 0.61
N MET A 147 -9.92 5.24 0.05
CA MET A 147 -10.14 6.63 -0.35
C MET A 147 -9.32 7.06 -1.55
N ILE A 148 -9.82 8.09 -2.22
CA ILE A 148 -9.13 8.83 -3.28
C ILE A 148 -8.92 10.26 -2.77
N VAL A 149 -7.69 10.75 -2.87
CA VAL A 149 -7.30 12.08 -2.40
C VAL A 149 -6.63 12.87 -3.53
N ASP A 150 -7.04 14.12 -3.72
CA ASP A 150 -6.44 15.04 -4.69
C ASP A 150 -5.15 15.68 -4.18
N THR A 151 -4.42 16.38 -5.04
CA THR A 151 -3.13 17.01 -4.74
C THR A 151 -3.17 18.07 -3.63
N TRP A 152 -4.36 18.56 -3.25
CA TRP A 152 -4.56 19.50 -2.16
C TRP A 152 -4.89 18.81 -0.83
N GLY A 153 -4.95 17.48 -0.83
CA GLY A 153 -5.37 16.69 0.32
C GLY A 153 -6.88 16.65 0.50
N THR A 154 -7.68 17.04 -0.49
CA THR A 154 -9.14 16.89 -0.47
C THR A 154 -9.50 15.43 -0.70
N VAL A 155 -10.33 14.87 0.18
CA VAL A 155 -10.85 13.51 0.00
C VAL A 155 -11.97 13.56 -1.05
N LEU A 156 -11.68 13.08 -2.26
CA LEU A 156 -12.62 13.06 -3.37
C LEU A 156 -13.68 11.96 -3.22
N ALA A 157 -13.27 10.82 -2.67
CA ALA A 157 -14.15 9.70 -2.43
C ALA A 157 -13.64 8.87 -1.23
N LYS A 158 -14.57 8.30 -0.45
CA LYS A 158 -14.26 7.51 0.74
C LYS A 158 -15.27 6.38 0.93
N ALA A 159 -14.77 5.18 1.17
CA ALA A 159 -15.59 4.00 1.40
C ALA A 159 -16.38 4.11 2.72
N PRO A 160 -17.64 3.64 2.74
CA PRO A 160 -18.37 3.34 3.97
C PRO A 160 -17.74 2.19 4.76
N GLU A 161 -18.33 1.83 5.90
CA GLU A 161 -17.92 0.68 6.72
C GLU A 161 -18.49 -0.65 6.20
N LYS A 162 -18.34 -0.89 4.90
CA LYS A 162 -18.71 -2.16 4.25
C LYS A 162 -17.89 -2.38 2.99
N GLU A 163 -17.91 -3.60 2.48
CA GLU A 163 -17.35 -3.90 1.16
C GLU A 163 -18.06 -3.07 0.08
N CYS A 164 -17.27 -2.42 -0.77
CA CYS A 164 -17.77 -1.58 -1.84
C CYS A 164 -16.66 -1.28 -2.87
N VAL A 165 -17.08 -0.71 -3.99
CA VAL A 165 -16.20 0.01 -4.92
C VAL A 165 -16.36 1.50 -4.67
N VAL A 166 -15.25 2.24 -4.70
CA VAL A 166 -15.18 3.70 -4.54
C VAL A 166 -14.66 4.30 -5.84
#